data_AF-G3AF92-F1
#
_entry.id   AF-G3AF92-F1
#
_cell.length_a   1.000
_cell.length_b   1.000
_cell.length_c   1.000
_cell.angle_alpha   90.00
_cell.angle_beta   90.00
_cell.angle_gamma   90.00
#
_symmetry.space_group_name_H-M   'P 1'
#
loop_
_entity.id
_entity.type
_entity.pdbx_description
1 polymer ?
#
loop_
_entity_poly.entity_id
_entity_poly.type
_entity_poly.pdbx_seq_one_letter_code
_entity_poly.pdbx_strand_id
1 'polypeptide(L)'
;MPKFESKEDFCNQTNMKDEINKELVEFAYKKLNIPLEHGDQNYERMISGLVYNFFNQELADARTFARDYILDYEKIRRRDYNSFLEYIFAKREHLAKFIGHVPEEILIEYPVHFDYGFNTYFGKRFYSNYNLTILDASVVKIGDNVMCGPNVTITTATHALDPTLRANGLENALPVAIGNNVWLGAGSQVLPGVTIGDGCVIAAGAIVNKDIPENSVVVGVPGRVVKTLEPFDPNFDVQTLLQEYGMGFIP
;
A
#
# COMPACT_ATOMS: atom_id res chain seq x y z
N MET A 1 28.39 -14.18 -15.70
CA MET A 1 27.01 -14.31 -16.20
C MET A 1 26.24 -15.16 -15.21
N PRO A 2 25.00 -14.79 -14.87
CA PRO A 2 24.17 -15.62 -14.00
C PRO A 2 24.01 -17.01 -14.61
N LYS A 3 23.92 -18.03 -13.75
CA LYS A 3 23.72 -19.42 -14.15
C LYS A 3 22.48 -19.93 -13.44
N PHE A 4 21.61 -20.58 -14.19
CA PHE A 4 20.39 -21.17 -13.68
C PHE A 4 20.35 -22.65 -14.04
N GLU A 5 20.09 -23.49 -13.05
CA GLU A 5 20.01 -24.94 -13.22
C GLU A 5 18.62 -25.38 -13.73
N SER A 6 17.59 -24.55 -13.48
CA SER A 6 16.22 -24.80 -13.89
C SER A 6 15.39 -23.50 -13.93
N LYS A 7 14.14 -23.59 -14.40
CA LYS A 7 13.14 -22.50 -14.30
C LYS A 7 12.86 -22.12 -12.84
N GLU A 8 12.78 -23.11 -11.96
CA GLU A 8 12.55 -22.92 -10.52
C GLU A 8 13.74 -22.19 -9.88
N ASP A 9 14.97 -22.57 -10.24
CA ASP A 9 16.18 -21.90 -9.78
C ASP A 9 16.23 -20.42 -10.23
N PHE A 10 15.87 -20.14 -11.48
CA PHE A 10 15.69 -18.76 -11.95
C PHE A 10 14.68 -17.97 -11.12
N CYS A 11 13.50 -18.55 -10.85
CA CYS A 11 12.46 -17.90 -10.07
C CYS A 11 12.91 -17.62 -8.63
N ASN A 12 13.58 -18.58 -7.99
CA ASN A 12 14.10 -18.45 -6.63
C ASN A 12 15.19 -17.37 -6.53
N GLN A 13 16.10 -17.29 -7.51
CA GLN A 13 17.16 -16.28 -7.51
C GLN A 13 16.68 -14.86 -7.85
N THR A 14 15.53 -14.73 -8.50
CA THR A 14 14.99 -13.43 -8.96
C THR A 14 13.74 -12.97 -8.20
N ASN A 15 13.17 -13.82 -7.34
CA ASN A 15 11.85 -13.65 -6.73
C ASN A 15 10.70 -13.50 -7.76
N MET A 16 10.91 -13.95 -9.00
CA MET A 16 9.89 -13.92 -10.03
C MET A 16 8.89 -15.05 -9.85
N LYS A 17 7.64 -14.77 -10.16
CA LYS A 17 6.61 -15.79 -10.32
C LYS A 17 6.58 -16.26 -11.76
N ASP A 18 6.05 -17.45 -11.96
CA ASP A 18 6.03 -18.09 -13.26
C ASP A 18 4.63 -18.48 -13.74
N GLU A 19 3.61 -18.19 -12.94
CA GLU A 19 2.19 -18.43 -13.22
C GLU A 19 1.34 -17.22 -12.80
N ILE A 20 0.34 -16.90 -13.61
CA ILE A 20 -0.61 -15.83 -13.32
C ILE A 20 -1.38 -16.14 -12.04
N ASN A 21 -1.42 -15.18 -11.12
CA ASN A 21 -2.24 -15.27 -9.92
C ASN A 21 -3.69 -14.90 -10.27
N LYS A 22 -4.48 -15.92 -10.63
CA LYS A 22 -5.89 -15.75 -11.06
C LYS A 22 -6.76 -15.08 -9.99
N GLU A 23 -6.55 -15.41 -8.73
CA GLU A 23 -7.31 -14.81 -7.62
C GLU A 23 -7.02 -13.31 -7.48
N LEU A 24 -5.74 -12.92 -7.63
CA LEU A 24 -5.33 -11.52 -7.58
C LEU A 24 -5.83 -10.73 -8.79
N VAL A 25 -5.77 -11.31 -9.98
CA VAL A 25 -6.33 -10.72 -11.21
C VAL A 25 -7.84 -10.54 -11.09
N GLU A 26 -8.54 -11.56 -10.61
CA GLU A 26 -9.98 -11.50 -10.37
C GLU A 26 -10.33 -10.45 -9.31
N PHE A 27 -9.57 -10.38 -8.22
CA PHE A 27 -9.71 -9.32 -7.22
C PHE A 27 -9.54 -7.95 -7.86
N ALA A 28 -8.46 -7.73 -8.62
CA ALA A 28 -8.15 -6.45 -9.22
C ALA A 28 -9.29 -5.98 -10.12
N TYR A 29 -9.70 -6.79 -11.10
CA TYR A 29 -10.79 -6.43 -12.02
C TYR A 29 -12.17 -6.31 -11.37
N LYS A 30 -12.42 -6.98 -10.24
CA LYS A 30 -13.72 -6.88 -9.54
C LYS A 30 -13.79 -5.78 -8.49
N LYS A 31 -12.65 -5.39 -7.91
CA LYS A 31 -12.61 -4.54 -6.71
C LYS A 31 -11.88 -3.22 -6.92
N LEU A 32 -11.17 -3.05 -8.03
CA LEU A 32 -10.41 -1.85 -8.33
C LEU A 32 -10.96 -1.18 -9.58
N ASN A 33 -10.99 0.15 -9.55
CA ASN A 33 -11.28 0.99 -10.71
C ASN A 33 -10.05 1.10 -11.61
N ILE A 34 -9.84 0.10 -12.46
CA ILE A 34 -8.67 0.00 -13.34
C ILE A 34 -8.98 0.68 -14.69
N PRO A 35 -8.15 1.63 -15.17
CA PRO A 35 -8.37 2.34 -16.42
C PRO A 35 -7.84 1.58 -17.66
N LEU A 36 -7.60 0.27 -17.53
CA LEU A 36 -7.02 -0.61 -18.57
C LEU A 36 -8.06 -1.63 -19.01
N GLU A 37 -7.89 -2.20 -20.20
CA GLU A 37 -8.76 -3.25 -20.70
C GLU A 37 -8.67 -4.54 -19.85
N HIS A 38 -9.80 -5.23 -19.72
CA HIS A 38 -9.84 -6.53 -19.08
C HIS A 38 -9.13 -7.57 -19.95
N GLY A 39 -8.16 -8.28 -19.38
CA GLY A 39 -7.33 -9.24 -20.11
C GLY A 39 -6.05 -8.65 -20.69
N ASP A 40 -5.66 -7.42 -20.33
CA ASP A 40 -4.34 -6.90 -20.70
C ASP A 40 -3.22 -7.77 -20.12
N GLN A 41 -2.43 -8.37 -21.02
CA GLN A 41 -1.44 -9.37 -20.63
C GLN A 41 -0.27 -8.75 -19.85
N ASN A 42 0.10 -7.49 -20.11
CA ASN A 42 1.19 -6.87 -19.35
C ASN A 42 0.74 -6.58 -17.93
N TYR A 43 -0.47 -6.08 -17.76
CA TYR A 43 -1.08 -5.80 -16.47
C TYR A 43 -1.26 -7.06 -15.63
N GLU A 44 -1.87 -8.12 -16.18
CA GLU A 44 -2.06 -9.38 -15.45
C GLU A 44 -0.72 -10.00 -15.00
N ARG A 45 0.31 -9.93 -15.85
CA ARG A 45 1.67 -10.38 -15.53
C ARG A 45 2.31 -9.51 -14.44
N MET A 46 2.19 -8.19 -14.58
CA MET A 46 2.73 -7.20 -13.65
C MET A 46 2.23 -7.44 -12.23
N ILE A 47 0.90 -7.50 -12.05
CA ILE A 47 0.32 -7.68 -10.70
C ILE A 47 0.59 -9.08 -10.14
N SER A 48 0.76 -10.09 -11.00
CA SER A 48 1.07 -11.47 -10.58
C SER A 48 2.53 -11.70 -10.22
N GLY A 49 3.42 -10.72 -10.40
CA GLY A 49 4.86 -10.84 -10.15
C GLY A 49 5.63 -11.60 -11.23
N LEU A 50 5.05 -11.69 -12.44
CA LEU A 50 5.72 -12.18 -13.63
C LEU A 50 6.49 -11.02 -14.28
N VAL A 51 7.45 -11.36 -15.13
CA VAL A 51 8.08 -10.38 -16.04
C VAL A 51 7.01 -9.74 -16.91
N TYR A 52 6.98 -8.42 -16.94
CA TYR A 52 6.12 -7.61 -17.81
C TYR A 52 6.96 -6.52 -18.48
N ASN A 53 6.42 -5.92 -19.55
CA ASN A 53 7.08 -4.78 -20.17
C ASN A 53 6.60 -3.49 -19.49
N PHE A 54 7.42 -2.92 -18.61
CA PHE A 54 7.09 -1.65 -17.97
C PHE A 54 7.08 -0.45 -18.94
N PHE A 55 7.68 -0.57 -20.13
CA PHE A 55 7.57 0.40 -21.23
C PHE A 55 6.35 0.16 -22.13
N ASN A 56 5.47 -0.80 -21.82
CA ASN A 56 4.17 -0.90 -22.48
C ASN A 56 3.49 0.48 -22.40
N GLN A 57 2.94 0.93 -23.54
CA GLN A 57 2.42 2.28 -23.67
C GLN A 57 1.30 2.57 -22.67
N GLU A 58 0.34 1.66 -22.51
CA GLU A 58 -0.79 1.84 -21.59
C GLU A 58 -0.32 1.94 -20.13
N LEU A 59 0.61 1.08 -19.73
CA LEU A 59 1.21 1.15 -18.39
C LEU A 59 2.02 2.43 -18.20
N ALA A 60 2.76 2.88 -19.22
CA ALA A 60 3.54 4.11 -19.15
C ALA A 60 2.62 5.35 -19.02
N ASP A 61 1.60 5.44 -19.86
CA ASP A 61 0.61 6.52 -19.85
C ASP A 61 -0.11 6.56 -18.50
N ALA A 62 -0.58 5.41 -18.03
CA ALA A 62 -1.18 5.24 -16.71
C ALA A 62 -0.32 5.79 -15.56
N ARG A 63 0.99 5.47 -15.50
CA ARG A 63 1.89 6.02 -14.48
C ARG A 63 2.04 7.53 -14.59
N THR A 64 2.06 8.06 -15.81
CA THR A 64 2.19 9.50 -16.00
C THR A 64 0.91 10.25 -15.62
N PHE A 65 -0.27 9.72 -15.93
CA PHE A 65 -1.54 10.32 -15.52
C PHE A 65 -1.72 10.32 -13.99
N ALA A 66 -1.25 9.28 -13.29
CA ALA A 66 -1.25 9.26 -11.83
C ALA A 66 -0.54 10.50 -11.24
N ARG A 67 0.54 10.97 -11.87
CA ARG A 67 1.29 12.17 -11.43
C ARG A 67 0.46 13.45 -11.62
N ASP A 68 -0.27 13.57 -12.73
CA ASP A 68 -1.17 14.71 -12.96
C ASP A 68 -2.27 14.77 -11.89
N TYR A 69 -2.88 13.62 -11.56
CA TYR A 69 -3.84 13.55 -10.47
C TYR A 69 -3.23 13.97 -9.13
N ILE A 70 -1.99 13.57 -8.82
CA ILE A 70 -1.32 13.99 -7.58
C ILE A 70 -1.07 15.50 -7.57
N LEU A 71 -0.64 16.10 -8.69
CA LEU A 71 -0.46 17.55 -8.81
C LEU A 71 -1.77 18.31 -8.64
N ASP A 72 -2.88 17.75 -9.11
CA ASP A 72 -4.21 18.34 -8.89
C ASP A 72 -4.69 18.18 -7.44
N TYR A 73 -4.31 17.09 -6.77
CA TYR A 73 -4.62 16.87 -5.36
C TYR A 73 -4.00 17.94 -4.46
N GLU A 74 -2.76 18.35 -4.76
CA GLU A 74 -2.07 19.46 -4.07
C GLU A 74 -2.86 20.78 -4.12
N LYS A 75 -3.59 21.02 -5.21
CA LYS A 75 -4.31 22.28 -5.44
C LYS A 75 -5.56 22.42 -4.58
N ILE A 76 -6.00 21.35 -3.91
CA ILE A 76 -7.18 21.36 -3.03
C ILE A 76 -6.79 22.01 -1.70
N ARG A 77 -7.16 23.28 -1.50
CA ARG A 77 -6.75 24.07 -0.31
C ARG A 77 -7.90 24.25 0.66
N ARG A 78 -7.66 24.01 1.95
CA ARG A 78 -8.68 24.15 3.00
C ARG A 78 -9.41 25.50 2.96
N ARG A 79 -8.71 26.60 2.68
CA ARG A 79 -9.30 27.96 2.67
C ARG A 79 -10.35 28.20 1.58
N ASP A 80 -10.44 27.29 0.59
CA ASP A 80 -11.38 27.41 -0.53
C ASP A 80 -12.75 26.73 -0.22
N TYR A 81 -12.93 26.19 1.00
CA TYR A 81 -14.13 25.46 1.44
C TYR A 81 -14.73 26.09 2.71
N ASN A 82 -16.04 25.94 2.93
CA ASN A 82 -16.72 26.54 4.09
C ASN A 82 -16.48 25.73 5.37
N SER A 83 -16.36 24.41 5.25
CA SER A 83 -16.17 23.50 6.39
C SER A 83 -14.99 22.55 6.19
N PHE A 84 -14.54 21.93 7.29
CA PHE A 84 -13.52 20.88 7.22
C PHE A 84 -14.05 19.65 6.47
N LEU A 85 -15.32 19.29 6.68
CA LEU A 85 -15.95 18.15 6.01
C LEU A 85 -15.99 18.34 4.48
N GLU A 86 -16.40 19.52 4.00
CA GLU A 86 -16.38 19.82 2.55
C GLU A 86 -14.98 19.66 1.94
N TYR A 87 -13.95 20.12 2.66
CA TYR A 87 -12.56 19.98 2.26
C TYR A 87 -12.11 18.52 2.19
N ILE A 88 -12.44 17.70 3.19
CA ILE A 88 -12.13 16.26 3.19
C ILE A 88 -12.88 15.53 2.08
N PHE A 89 -14.17 15.84 1.85
CA PHE A 89 -14.94 15.26 0.76
C PHE A 89 -14.34 15.59 -0.60
N ALA A 90 -13.94 16.84 -0.85
CA ALA A 90 -13.29 17.20 -2.11
C ALA A 90 -11.98 16.44 -2.35
N LYS A 91 -11.17 16.26 -1.29
CA LYS A 91 -9.95 15.43 -1.36
C LYS A 91 -10.28 13.98 -1.69
N ARG A 92 -11.28 13.39 -1.03
CA ARG A 92 -11.73 12.01 -1.28
C ARG A 92 -12.23 11.82 -2.71
N GLU A 93 -13.11 12.71 -3.19
CA GLU A 93 -13.64 12.66 -4.57
C GLU A 93 -12.51 12.74 -5.60
N HIS A 94 -11.46 13.52 -5.33
CA HIS A 94 -10.31 13.59 -6.21
C HIS A 94 -9.48 12.31 -6.21
N LEU A 95 -9.23 11.71 -5.05
CA LEU A 95 -8.54 10.41 -4.95
C LEU A 95 -9.30 9.32 -5.72
N ALA A 96 -10.63 9.31 -5.66
CA ALA A 96 -11.47 8.32 -6.33
C ALA A 96 -11.38 8.32 -7.87
N LYS A 97 -10.80 9.37 -8.47
CA LYS A 97 -10.57 9.45 -9.92
C LYS A 97 -9.49 8.50 -10.42
N PHE A 98 -8.52 8.14 -9.56
CA PHE A 98 -7.36 7.36 -9.98
C PHE A 98 -6.92 6.27 -9.00
N ILE A 99 -7.36 6.31 -7.74
CA ILE A 99 -7.13 5.23 -6.78
C ILE A 99 -8.13 4.10 -7.01
N GLY A 100 -7.67 2.85 -6.89
CA GLY A 100 -8.44 1.67 -7.26
C GLY A 100 -9.70 1.50 -6.42
N HIS A 101 -9.59 1.71 -5.11
CA HIS A 101 -10.74 1.79 -4.22
C HIS A 101 -10.52 2.80 -3.10
N VAL A 102 -11.50 3.69 -2.93
CA VAL A 102 -11.49 4.76 -1.92
C VAL A 102 -12.77 4.68 -1.08
N PRO A 103 -12.67 4.46 0.25
CA PRO A 103 -13.84 4.42 1.13
C PRO A 103 -14.46 5.82 1.31
N GLU A 104 -15.59 5.90 2.00
CA GLU A 104 -16.16 7.20 2.41
C GLU A 104 -15.27 7.91 3.45
N GLU A 105 -14.73 7.15 4.39
CA GLU A 105 -13.93 7.64 5.50
C GLU A 105 -12.43 7.44 5.20
N ILE A 106 -11.79 8.46 4.64
CA ILE A 106 -10.34 8.48 4.38
C ILE A 106 -9.78 9.89 4.49
N LEU A 107 -8.55 10.00 5.01
CA LEU A 107 -7.78 11.22 4.98
C LEU A 107 -6.31 10.92 4.69
N ILE A 108 -5.79 11.51 3.61
CA ILE A 108 -4.37 11.46 3.26
C ILE A 108 -3.84 12.89 3.25
N GLU A 109 -2.81 13.15 4.05
CA GLU A 109 -2.12 14.43 4.01
C GLU A 109 -1.22 14.54 2.77
N TYR A 110 -1.18 15.72 2.17
CA TYR A 110 -0.24 16.02 1.09
C TYR A 110 1.11 16.43 1.70
N PRO A 111 2.27 16.00 1.15
CA PRO A 111 2.47 15.27 -0.10
C PRO A 111 2.10 13.78 -0.03
N VAL A 112 1.71 13.21 -1.17
CA VAL A 112 1.49 11.77 -1.36
C VAL A 112 2.01 11.34 -2.73
N HIS A 113 2.50 10.11 -2.83
CA HIS A 113 3.11 9.56 -4.04
C HIS A 113 2.56 8.17 -4.36
N PHE A 114 2.25 7.94 -5.64
CA PHE A 114 1.83 6.65 -6.19
C PHE A 114 2.55 6.36 -7.51
N ASP A 115 2.71 5.08 -7.86
CA ASP A 115 3.10 4.70 -9.23
C ASP A 115 1.90 4.84 -10.17
N TYR A 116 0.80 4.18 -9.85
CA TYR A 116 -0.42 4.09 -10.66
C TYR A 116 -1.65 4.60 -9.90
N GLY A 117 -1.74 4.31 -8.60
CA GLY A 117 -2.90 4.57 -7.77
C GLY A 117 -4.00 3.50 -7.89
N PHE A 118 -4.33 3.06 -9.10
CA PHE A 118 -5.45 2.14 -9.33
C PHE A 118 -5.22 0.72 -8.82
N ASN A 119 -3.98 0.37 -8.46
CA ASN A 119 -3.66 -0.92 -7.83
C ASN A 119 -3.82 -0.89 -6.30
N THR A 120 -4.18 0.25 -5.73
CA THR A 120 -4.33 0.43 -4.30
C THR A 120 -5.80 0.30 -3.86
N TYR A 121 -6.04 -0.57 -2.88
CA TYR A 121 -7.32 -0.74 -2.19
C TYR A 121 -7.22 -0.21 -0.76
N PHE A 122 -7.99 0.83 -0.42
CA PHE A 122 -8.13 1.30 0.96
C PHE A 122 -9.43 0.77 1.60
N GLY A 123 -9.31 0.18 2.79
CA GLY A 123 -10.43 -0.06 3.70
C GLY A 123 -10.89 1.22 4.40
N LYS A 124 -11.96 1.11 5.21
CA LYS A 124 -12.61 2.23 5.90
C LYS A 124 -11.71 2.85 6.96
N ARG A 125 -11.90 4.15 7.20
CA ARG A 125 -11.19 4.91 8.25
C ARG A 125 -9.67 4.81 8.10
N PHE A 126 -9.20 4.94 6.86
CA PHE A 126 -7.77 5.06 6.56
C PHE A 126 -7.29 6.48 6.85
N TYR A 127 -6.21 6.60 7.62
CA TYR A 127 -5.53 7.87 7.83
C TYR A 127 -4.06 7.75 7.46
N SER A 128 -3.56 8.75 6.74
CA SER A 128 -2.13 8.90 6.54
C SER A 128 -1.68 10.33 6.75
N ASN A 129 -0.60 10.46 7.51
CA ASN A 129 0.14 11.68 7.71
C ASN A 129 1.01 11.99 6.46
N TYR A 130 1.82 13.06 6.51
CA TYR A 130 2.55 13.60 5.38
C TYR A 130 3.51 12.59 4.70
N ASN A 131 3.71 12.75 3.39
CA ASN A 131 4.71 12.02 2.59
C ASN A 131 4.48 10.51 2.52
N LEU A 132 3.23 10.06 2.42
CA LEU A 132 2.94 8.66 2.10
C LEU A 132 3.44 8.34 0.69
N THR A 133 4.19 7.24 0.56
CA THR A 133 4.62 6.72 -0.74
C THR A 133 4.12 5.30 -0.92
N ILE A 134 3.33 5.05 -1.97
CA ILE A 134 2.87 3.71 -2.33
C ILE A 134 3.30 3.39 -3.76
N LEU A 135 4.30 2.53 -3.91
CA LEU A 135 4.71 2.01 -5.22
C LEU A 135 3.86 0.78 -5.55
N ASP A 136 2.73 1.01 -6.23
CA ASP A 136 1.67 0.04 -6.50
C ASP A 136 1.75 -0.56 -7.91
N ALA A 137 2.93 -1.02 -8.33
CA ALA A 137 3.07 -1.84 -9.52
C ALA A 137 2.29 -3.18 -9.43
N SER A 138 2.19 -3.78 -8.24
CA SER A 138 1.20 -4.83 -7.93
C SER A 138 0.16 -4.31 -6.93
N VAL A 139 -0.84 -5.13 -6.64
CA VAL A 139 -1.95 -4.78 -5.74
C VAL A 139 -1.43 -4.49 -4.34
N VAL A 140 -1.85 -3.35 -3.79
CA VAL A 140 -1.67 -2.98 -2.39
C VAL A 140 -3.04 -2.99 -1.72
N LYS A 141 -3.28 -3.97 -0.84
CA LYS A 141 -4.55 -4.08 -0.11
C LYS A 141 -4.37 -3.65 1.34
N ILE A 142 -5.10 -2.62 1.74
CA ILE A 142 -5.06 -2.06 3.10
C ILE A 142 -6.44 -2.24 3.74
N GLY A 143 -6.47 -2.78 4.95
CA GLY A 143 -7.68 -3.03 5.72
C GLY A 143 -8.30 -1.77 6.32
N ASP A 144 -9.25 -1.99 7.22
CA ASP A 144 -9.96 -0.94 7.93
C ASP A 144 -9.15 -0.41 9.12
N ASN A 145 -9.39 0.84 9.53
CA ASN A 145 -8.77 1.47 10.71
C ASN A 145 -7.23 1.53 10.65
N VAL A 146 -6.64 1.63 9.46
CA VAL A 146 -5.19 1.70 9.32
C VAL A 146 -4.72 3.14 9.45
N MET A 147 -3.68 3.34 10.26
CA MET A 147 -3.04 4.64 10.46
C MET A 147 -1.58 4.61 10.02
N CYS A 148 -1.19 5.60 9.23
CA CYS A 148 0.19 5.81 8.80
C CYS A 148 0.74 7.09 9.42
N GLY A 149 1.88 6.98 10.12
CA GLY A 149 2.73 8.10 10.45
C GLY A 149 3.35 8.75 9.21
N PRO A 150 4.09 9.86 9.37
CA PRO A 150 4.68 10.55 8.23
C PRO A 150 5.83 9.75 7.61
N ASN A 151 6.03 9.92 6.30
CA ASN A 151 7.10 9.28 5.52
C ASN A 151 7.03 7.75 5.50
N VAL A 152 5.84 7.16 5.56
CA VAL A 152 5.66 5.72 5.37
C VAL A 152 5.79 5.36 3.89
N THR A 153 6.54 4.29 3.60
CA THR A 153 6.68 3.74 2.25
C THR A 153 6.14 2.33 2.18
N ILE A 154 5.25 2.07 1.24
CA ILE A 154 4.74 0.73 0.90
C ILE A 154 5.15 0.46 -0.54
N THR A 155 5.90 -0.62 -0.80
CA THR A 155 6.37 -0.91 -2.14
C THR A 155 6.08 -2.33 -2.57
N THR A 156 5.59 -2.48 -3.79
CA THR A 156 5.38 -3.77 -4.46
C THR A 156 6.46 -4.05 -5.50
N ALA A 157 7.04 -3.02 -6.11
CA ALA A 157 8.08 -3.15 -7.13
C ALA A 157 9.40 -3.69 -6.54
N THR A 158 10.07 -4.57 -7.29
CA THR A 158 11.41 -5.08 -7.01
C THR A 158 12.18 -5.34 -8.29
N HIS A 159 13.50 -5.50 -8.18
CA HIS A 159 14.37 -5.81 -9.30
C HIS A 159 15.23 -7.03 -9.01
N ALA A 160 15.69 -7.68 -10.07
CA ALA A 160 16.68 -8.73 -9.96
C ALA A 160 17.94 -8.23 -9.23
N LEU A 161 18.44 -9.05 -8.29
CA LEU A 161 19.66 -8.74 -7.55
C LEU A 161 20.89 -8.76 -8.47
N ASP A 162 20.95 -9.73 -9.40
CA ASP A 162 22.01 -9.82 -10.39
C ASP A 162 21.99 -8.59 -11.33
N PRO A 163 23.11 -7.83 -11.44
CA PRO A 163 23.16 -6.61 -12.22
C PRO A 163 23.01 -6.86 -13.73
N THR A 164 23.38 -8.04 -14.24
CA THR A 164 23.18 -8.42 -15.65
C THR A 164 21.69 -8.47 -15.96
N LEU A 165 20.92 -9.13 -15.10
CA LEU A 165 19.47 -9.25 -15.29
C LEU A 165 18.79 -7.87 -15.16
N ARG A 166 19.15 -7.11 -14.12
CA ARG A 166 18.58 -5.77 -13.89
C ARG A 166 18.91 -4.79 -15.03
N ALA A 167 20.12 -4.84 -15.58
CA ALA A 167 20.51 -3.99 -16.72
C ALA A 167 19.73 -4.30 -18.00
N ASN A 168 19.15 -5.50 -18.11
CA ASN A 168 18.28 -5.90 -19.21
C ASN A 168 16.79 -5.60 -18.92
N GLY A 169 16.50 -4.74 -17.94
CA GLY A 169 15.15 -4.27 -17.64
C GLY A 169 14.29 -5.30 -16.89
N LEU A 170 14.91 -6.29 -16.25
CA LEU A 170 14.19 -7.32 -15.54
C LEU A 170 13.62 -6.78 -14.21
N GLU A 171 12.30 -6.59 -14.19
CA GLU A 171 11.51 -6.07 -13.07
C GLU A 171 10.27 -6.95 -12.83
N ASN A 172 9.84 -7.02 -11.57
CA ASN A 172 8.57 -7.61 -11.17
C ASN A 172 8.01 -6.89 -9.95
N ALA A 173 6.73 -7.13 -9.66
CA ALA A 173 6.07 -6.58 -8.49
C ALA A 173 5.37 -7.68 -7.69
N LEU A 174 5.47 -7.63 -6.36
CA LEU A 174 4.83 -8.58 -5.46
C LEU A 174 3.78 -7.85 -4.61
N PRO A 175 2.55 -8.38 -4.51
CA PRO A 175 1.46 -7.69 -3.83
C PRO A 175 1.78 -7.50 -2.34
N VAL A 176 1.23 -6.44 -1.75
CA VAL A 176 1.32 -6.17 -0.31
C VAL A 176 -0.07 -6.20 0.30
N ALA A 177 -0.21 -6.86 1.45
CA ALA A 177 -1.45 -6.90 2.22
C ALA A 177 -1.22 -6.36 3.63
N ILE A 178 -2.05 -5.41 4.05
CA ILE A 178 -2.05 -4.84 5.40
C ILE A 178 -3.43 -5.08 5.99
N GLY A 179 -3.47 -5.75 7.15
CA GLY A 179 -4.67 -6.08 7.89
C GLY A 179 -5.38 -4.87 8.49
N ASN A 180 -6.40 -5.15 9.28
CA ASN A 180 -7.20 -4.13 9.98
C ASN A 180 -6.49 -3.64 11.23
N ASN A 181 -6.80 -2.42 11.68
CA ASN A 181 -6.30 -1.84 12.94
C ASN A 181 -4.77 -1.78 13.03
N VAL A 182 -4.08 -1.68 11.88
CA VAL A 182 -2.62 -1.61 11.82
C VAL A 182 -2.16 -0.16 12.00
N TRP A 183 -1.11 0.03 12.79
CA TRP A 183 -0.40 1.30 12.88
C TRP A 183 1.00 1.20 12.28
N LEU A 184 1.24 1.97 11.21
CA LEU A 184 2.55 2.13 10.59
C LEU A 184 3.23 3.39 11.14
N GLY A 185 4.31 3.23 11.90
CA GLY A 185 5.06 4.32 12.49
C GLY A 185 5.80 5.18 11.46
N ALA A 186 6.19 6.38 11.87
CA ALA A 186 6.88 7.35 11.01
C ALA A 186 8.13 6.75 10.35
N GLY A 187 8.31 6.92 9.04
CA GLY A 187 9.48 6.41 8.32
C GLY A 187 9.55 4.89 8.20
N SER A 188 8.51 4.16 8.59
CA SER A 188 8.48 2.70 8.42
C SER A 188 8.28 2.31 6.95
N GLN A 189 8.76 1.12 6.59
CA GLN A 189 8.73 0.63 5.21
C GLN A 189 8.18 -0.79 5.14
N VAL A 190 7.25 -1.03 4.21
CA VAL A 190 6.70 -2.37 3.91
C VAL A 190 7.21 -2.81 2.54
N LEU A 191 7.98 -3.90 2.52
CA LEU A 191 8.66 -4.39 1.32
C LEU A 191 7.77 -5.30 0.46
N PRO A 192 8.17 -5.60 -0.80
CA PRO A 192 7.37 -6.37 -1.74
C PRO A 192 7.00 -7.76 -1.21
N GLY A 193 5.75 -8.17 -1.43
CA GLY A 193 5.28 -9.52 -1.10
C GLY A 193 4.91 -9.75 0.35
N VAL A 194 4.96 -8.70 1.19
CA VAL A 194 4.69 -8.81 2.63
C VAL A 194 3.20 -8.75 2.94
N THR A 195 2.79 -9.62 3.86
CA THR A 195 1.49 -9.58 4.54
C THR A 195 1.67 -9.18 6.02
N ILE A 196 1.00 -8.11 6.44
CA ILE A 196 0.91 -7.68 7.85
C ILE A 196 -0.46 -8.06 8.39
N GLY A 197 -0.51 -8.86 9.45
CA GLY A 197 -1.75 -9.26 10.11
C GLY A 197 -2.45 -8.11 10.86
N ASP A 198 -3.69 -8.37 11.27
CA ASP A 198 -4.52 -7.39 11.97
C ASP A 198 -3.90 -6.94 13.31
N GLY A 199 -4.17 -5.71 13.74
CA GLY A 199 -3.75 -5.19 15.06
C GLY A 199 -2.23 -4.97 15.22
N CYS A 200 -1.46 -5.08 14.13
CA CYS A 200 -0.01 -4.91 14.21
C CYS A 200 0.41 -3.45 14.43
N VAL A 201 1.53 -3.28 15.12
CA VAL A 201 2.23 -2.00 15.26
C VAL A 201 3.61 -2.12 14.63
N ILE A 202 3.86 -1.35 13.58
CA ILE A 202 5.18 -1.23 12.98
C ILE A 202 5.83 0.03 13.53
N ALA A 203 6.91 -0.10 14.30
CA ALA A 203 7.56 1.04 14.92
C ALA A 203 8.18 1.99 13.88
N ALA A 204 8.40 3.23 14.30
CA ALA A 204 9.06 4.24 13.48
C ALA A 204 10.43 3.75 12.97
N GLY A 205 10.70 3.96 11.67
CA GLY A 205 11.94 3.56 11.01
C GLY A 205 12.14 2.05 10.81
N ALA A 206 11.16 1.20 11.15
CA ALA A 206 11.26 -0.24 10.94
C ALA A 206 11.10 -0.63 9.46
N ILE A 207 11.82 -1.66 9.02
CA ILE A 207 11.69 -2.23 7.66
C ILE A 207 11.07 -3.62 7.76
N VAL A 208 9.82 -3.74 7.31
CA VAL A 208 9.07 -4.99 7.28
C VAL A 208 9.43 -5.75 6.00
N ASN A 209 10.27 -6.77 6.15
CA ASN A 209 10.82 -7.55 5.04
C ASN A 209 10.34 -9.02 5.01
N LYS A 210 9.38 -9.37 5.87
CA LYS A 210 8.74 -10.68 5.98
C LYS A 210 7.33 -10.50 6.52
N ASP A 211 6.48 -11.50 6.31
CA ASP A 211 5.12 -11.52 6.86
C ASP A 211 5.12 -11.38 8.38
N ILE A 212 4.15 -10.62 8.90
CA ILE A 212 4.01 -10.29 10.31
C ILE A 212 2.71 -10.91 10.83
N PRO A 213 2.77 -11.78 11.86
CA PRO A 213 1.58 -12.32 12.51
C PRO A 213 0.74 -11.21 13.13
N GLU A 214 -0.57 -11.42 13.23
CA GLU A 214 -1.50 -10.50 13.90
C GLU A 214 -1.06 -10.10 15.32
N ASN A 215 -1.51 -8.92 15.75
CA ASN A 215 -1.29 -8.32 17.06
C ASN A 215 0.19 -8.18 17.42
N SER A 216 1.09 -8.10 16.44
CA SER A 216 2.54 -8.04 16.69
C SER A 216 3.08 -6.60 16.70
N VAL A 217 4.05 -6.34 17.57
CA VAL A 217 4.87 -5.12 17.57
C VAL A 217 6.20 -5.41 16.90
N VAL A 218 6.50 -4.69 15.83
CA VAL A 218 7.71 -4.86 15.00
C VAL A 218 8.64 -3.67 15.15
N VAL A 219 9.92 -3.92 15.34
CA VAL A 219 10.97 -2.89 15.43
C VAL A 219 12.18 -3.23 14.57
N GLY A 220 12.95 -2.21 14.17
CA GLY A 220 14.31 -2.35 13.67
C GLY A 220 14.46 -2.61 12.17
N VAL A 221 15.73 -2.76 11.76
CA VAL A 221 16.16 -3.05 10.39
C VAL A 221 17.16 -4.21 10.43
N PRO A 222 16.80 -5.42 9.93
CA PRO A 222 15.47 -5.81 9.47
C PRO A 222 14.44 -5.83 10.61
N GLY A 223 13.16 -5.70 10.26
CA GLY A 223 12.04 -5.73 11.19
C GLY A 223 11.94 -7.05 11.93
N ARG A 224 11.74 -6.99 13.25
CA ARG A 224 11.58 -8.15 14.12
C ARG A 224 10.40 -7.94 15.07
N VAL A 225 9.59 -8.99 15.23
CA VAL A 225 8.56 -9.03 16.27
C VAL A 225 9.25 -9.05 17.64
N VAL A 226 8.89 -8.11 18.51
CA VAL A 226 9.44 -8.00 19.88
C VAL A 226 8.39 -8.18 20.96
N LYS A 227 7.11 -8.09 20.60
CA LYS A 227 5.99 -8.24 21.52
C LYS A 227 4.73 -8.62 20.73
N THR A 228 3.86 -9.41 21.36
CA THR A 228 2.47 -9.62 20.93
C THR A 228 1.54 -8.84 21.86
N LEU A 229 0.53 -8.20 21.30
CA LEU A 229 -0.51 -7.44 21.99
C LEU A 229 -1.73 -8.31 22.22
N GLU A 230 -2.55 -7.93 23.20
CA GLU A 230 -3.90 -8.49 23.30
C GLU A 230 -4.74 -8.04 22.09
N PRO A 231 -5.63 -8.91 21.57
CA PRO A 231 -6.52 -8.56 20.47
C PRO A 231 -7.40 -7.34 20.78
N PHE A 232 -7.80 -6.63 19.73
CA PHE A 232 -8.73 -5.52 19.83
C PHE A 232 -10.08 -5.97 20.42
N ASP A 233 -10.53 -5.29 21.48
CA ASP A 233 -11.86 -5.48 22.08
C ASP A 233 -12.81 -4.34 21.66
N PRO A 234 -13.81 -4.59 20.79
CA PRO A 234 -14.76 -3.57 20.36
C PRO A 234 -15.71 -3.11 21.46
N ASN A 235 -15.82 -3.84 22.57
CA ASN A 235 -16.69 -3.50 23.68
C ASN A 235 -15.98 -2.69 24.77
N PHE A 236 -14.69 -2.41 24.60
CA PHE A 236 -13.92 -1.64 25.57
C PHE A 236 -14.34 -0.16 25.55
N ASP A 237 -15.02 0.27 26.62
CA ASP A 237 -15.49 1.65 26.76
C ASP A 237 -14.37 2.58 27.23
N VAL A 238 -13.61 3.09 26.26
CA VAL A 238 -12.55 4.07 26.51
C VAL A 238 -13.07 5.36 27.15
N GLN A 239 -14.32 5.76 26.89
CA GLN A 239 -14.85 7.03 27.39
C GLN A 239 -15.13 6.92 28.89
N THR A 240 -15.75 5.83 29.31
CA THR A 240 -15.98 5.55 30.74
C THR A 240 -14.64 5.46 31.48
N LEU A 241 -13.65 4.73 30.95
CA LEU A 241 -12.32 4.65 31.56
C LEU A 241 -11.64 6.03 31.70
N LEU A 242 -11.66 6.83 30.65
CA LEU A 242 -11.07 8.17 30.68
C LEU A 242 -11.78 9.07 31.69
N GLN A 243 -13.11 8.98 31.80
CA GLN A 243 -13.87 9.71 32.82
C GLN A 243 -13.48 9.27 34.24
N GLU A 244 -13.38 7.96 34.49
CA GLU A 244 -12.93 7.41 35.76
C GLU A 244 -11.53 7.92 36.16
N TYR A 245 -10.65 8.15 35.18
CA TYR A 245 -9.30 8.68 35.39
C TYR A 245 -9.23 10.22 35.41
N GLY A 246 -10.35 10.92 35.25
CA GLY A 246 -10.37 12.39 35.13
C GLY A 246 -9.68 12.90 33.86
N MET A 247 -9.51 12.05 32.85
CA MET A 247 -8.92 12.31 31.54
C MET A 247 -9.97 12.35 30.41
N GLY A 248 -11.25 12.53 30.76
CA GLY A 248 -12.33 12.65 29.80
C GLY A 248 -12.08 13.78 28.80
N PHE A 249 -12.63 13.64 27.59
CA PHE A 249 -12.51 14.66 26.55
C PHE A 249 -13.10 16.00 27.03
N ILE A 250 -12.37 17.09 26.77
CA ILE A 250 -12.88 18.45 26.90
C ILE A 250 -13.53 18.80 25.54
N PRO A 251 -14.85 19.06 25.50
CA PRO A 251 -15.56 19.37 24.26
C PRO A 251 -15.11 20.69 23.61
#